data_AF-A0A959UE68-F1
#
_entry.id   AF-A0A959UE68-F1
#
_cell.length_a   1.000
_cell.length_b   1.000
_cell.length_c   1.000
_cell.angle_alpha   90.00
_cell.angle_beta   90.00
_cell.angle_gamma   90.00
#
_symmetry.space_group_name_H-M   'P 1'
#
loop_
_entity.id
_entity.type
_entity.pdbx_description
1 polymer ?
#
loop_
_entity_poly.entity_id
_entity_poly.type
_entity_poly.pdbx_seq_one_letter_code
_entity_poly.pdbx_strand_id
1 'polypeptide(L)'
;MTTKSILFSLLFFSFLIATGQIDKMRDRLDDADAEEAGMMTLRFFNAETGDPVTDATIGIQDIESLTTDMEGKVRFEKLQDGVYPFTFSKTGFISENNKFEVIAGTIFRNRFTVSPMIEMGSIRIVLDWDKNPDDLDAHFVKEGDYHISFREKKTADDGSAILDRDDRDGYGPETITVKDIDEKAEYTFYVKDFSNKDRNNSKQLSKSKAMVKIYGEGKLLNIWQLSEKQKGNNWQVFQILNGKIVPTDEVSNYN
;
A
#
# COMPACT_ATOMS: atom_id res chain seq x y z
N MET A 1 14.14 -20.88 59.44
CA MET A 1 14.11 -20.91 57.97
C MET A 1 13.00 -19.98 57.51
N THR A 2 13.37 -18.80 57.00
CA THR A 2 12.44 -17.72 56.67
C THR A 2 12.37 -17.62 55.15
N THR A 3 11.28 -18.10 54.56
CA THR A 3 11.06 -18.09 53.12
C THR A 3 10.61 -16.69 52.71
N LYS A 4 11.48 -15.93 52.03
CA LYS A 4 11.07 -14.69 51.34
C LYS A 4 10.45 -15.08 50.00
N SER A 5 9.14 -14.93 49.88
CA SER A 5 8.48 -14.92 48.55
C SER A 5 8.81 -13.60 47.86
N ILE A 6 9.54 -13.70 46.74
CA ILE A 6 9.75 -12.59 45.81
C ILE A 6 8.49 -12.50 44.94
N LEU A 7 7.72 -11.43 45.13
CA LEU A 7 6.56 -11.12 44.31
C LEU A 7 7.06 -10.58 42.96
N PHE A 8 6.93 -11.36 41.89
CA PHE A 8 7.20 -10.88 40.53
C PHE A 8 5.99 -10.04 40.08
N SER A 9 6.13 -8.72 40.18
CA SER A 9 5.17 -7.78 39.58
C SER A 9 5.41 -7.76 38.07
N LEU A 10 4.59 -8.50 37.31
CA LEU A 10 4.46 -8.26 35.88
C LEU A 10 3.77 -6.91 35.70
N LEU A 11 4.55 -5.87 35.39
CA LEU A 11 4.01 -4.66 34.78
C LEU A 11 3.49 -5.03 33.40
N PHE A 12 2.17 -5.19 33.28
CA PHE A 12 1.49 -5.16 32.00
C PHE A 12 1.53 -3.71 31.49
N PHE A 13 2.50 -3.40 30.64
CA PHE A 13 2.44 -2.21 29.79
C PHE A 13 1.36 -2.48 28.74
N SER A 14 0.13 -2.02 28.99
CA SER A 14 -0.91 -1.99 27.98
C SER A 14 -0.58 -0.87 26.99
N PHE A 15 0.15 -1.20 25.92
CA PHE A 15 0.07 -0.39 24.71
C PHE A 15 -1.36 -0.54 24.18
N LEU A 16 -2.09 0.57 24.03
CA LEU A 16 -3.25 0.60 23.15
C LEU A 16 -2.72 0.41 21.72
N ILE A 17 -2.58 -0.84 21.30
CA ILE A 17 -2.34 -1.16 19.89
C ILE A 17 -3.71 -1.09 19.23
N ALA A 18 -3.87 -0.22 18.22
CA ALA A 18 -5.08 -0.19 17.42
C ALA A 18 -5.32 -1.58 16.81
N THR A 19 -6.56 -2.03 16.72
CA THR A 19 -6.91 -3.39 16.26
C THR A 19 -6.27 -3.74 14.91
N GLY A 20 -6.18 -2.77 13.99
CA GLY A 20 -5.52 -2.95 12.70
C GLY A 20 -4.01 -3.26 12.79
N GLN A 21 -3.28 -2.72 13.77
CA GLN A 21 -1.87 -3.07 13.98
C GLN A 21 -1.71 -4.49 14.54
N ILE A 22 -2.66 -4.94 15.37
CA ILE A 22 -2.67 -6.31 15.89
C ILE A 22 -2.86 -7.28 14.72
N ASP A 23 -3.81 -7.00 13.82
CA ASP A 23 -4.08 -7.84 12.65
C ASP A 23 -2.86 -7.90 11.71
N LYS A 24 -2.25 -6.74 11.42
CA LYS A 24 -1.02 -6.66 10.59
C LYS A 24 0.16 -7.41 11.24
N MET A 25 0.30 -7.37 12.56
CA MET A 25 1.31 -8.15 13.28
C MET A 25 1.03 -9.66 13.27
N ARG A 26 -0.23 -10.05 13.41
CA ARG A 26 -0.69 -11.44 13.34
C ARG A 26 -0.38 -12.03 11.96
N ASP A 27 -0.68 -11.29 10.90
CA ASP A 27 -0.38 -11.68 9.52
C ASP A 27 1.12 -11.95 9.33
N ARG A 28 1.99 -11.09 9.86
CA ARG A 28 3.44 -11.31 9.77
C ARG A 28 3.92 -12.56 10.48
N LEU A 29 3.38 -12.85 11.65
CA LEU A 29 3.76 -14.04 12.41
C LEU A 29 3.30 -15.29 11.67
N ASP A 30 2.07 -15.28 11.16
CA ASP A 30 1.51 -16.35 10.33
C ASP A 30 2.30 -16.55 9.02
N ASP A 31 2.83 -15.47 8.43
CA ASP A 31 3.71 -15.54 7.25
C ASP A 31 5.09 -16.12 7.60
N ALA A 32 5.66 -15.74 8.76
CA ALA A 32 6.95 -16.25 9.22
C ALA A 32 6.89 -17.75 9.58
N ASP A 33 5.82 -18.19 10.25
CA ASP A 33 5.59 -19.60 10.56
C ASP A 33 5.40 -20.43 9.29
N ALA A 34 4.71 -19.89 8.28
CA ALA A 34 4.57 -20.52 6.98
C ALA A 34 5.93 -20.61 6.25
N GLU A 35 6.76 -19.58 6.31
CA GLU A 35 8.10 -19.58 5.70
C GLU A 35 9.02 -20.65 6.30
N GLU A 36 8.99 -20.82 7.64
CA GLU A 36 9.72 -21.87 8.34
C GLU A 36 9.23 -23.27 7.92
N ALA A 37 7.95 -23.41 7.60
CA ALA A 37 7.35 -24.64 7.07
C ALA A 37 7.61 -24.85 5.56
N GLY A 38 8.42 -24.02 4.90
CA GLY A 38 8.73 -24.14 3.47
C GLY A 38 7.64 -23.63 2.55
N MET A 39 6.75 -22.78 3.05
CA MET A 39 5.65 -22.18 2.30
C MET A 39 5.84 -20.68 2.13
N MET A 40 5.34 -20.14 1.04
CA MET A 40 5.22 -18.71 0.79
C MET A 40 3.76 -18.28 0.85
N THR A 41 3.51 -17.06 1.33
CA THR A 41 2.15 -16.51 1.45
C THR A 41 2.07 -15.20 0.69
N LEU A 42 1.06 -15.03 -0.18
CA LEU A 42 0.64 -13.74 -0.75
C LEU A 42 -0.71 -13.33 -0.18
N ARG A 43 -0.92 -12.04 0.05
CA ARG A 43 -2.15 -11.49 0.65
C ARG A 43 -2.72 -10.36 -0.21
N PHE A 44 -4.03 -10.36 -0.41
CA PHE A 44 -4.75 -9.43 -1.28
C PHE A 44 -5.82 -8.67 -0.50
N PHE A 45 -5.79 -7.34 -0.60
CA PHE A 45 -6.68 -6.44 0.13
C PHE A 45 -7.40 -5.49 -0.82
N ASN A 46 -8.64 -5.16 -0.48
CA ASN A 46 -9.42 -4.17 -1.20
C ASN A 46 -8.80 -2.79 -0.99
N ALA A 47 -8.44 -2.10 -2.07
CA ALA A 47 -7.85 -0.77 -1.98
C ALA A 47 -8.79 0.26 -1.32
N GLU A 48 -10.10 0.10 -1.46
CA GLU A 48 -11.10 1.06 -0.93
C GLU A 48 -11.39 0.84 0.55
N THR A 49 -11.50 -0.43 0.99
CA THR A 49 -11.91 -0.74 2.37
C THR A 49 -10.75 -1.20 3.26
N GLY A 50 -9.69 -1.74 2.67
CA GLY A 50 -8.60 -2.44 3.37
C GLY A 50 -8.94 -3.86 3.79
N ASP A 51 -10.14 -4.36 3.49
CA ASP A 51 -10.57 -5.71 3.84
C ASP A 51 -9.87 -6.77 2.99
N PRO A 52 -9.68 -8.00 3.49
CA PRO A 52 -9.20 -9.11 2.68
C PRO A 52 -10.12 -9.40 1.49
N VAL A 53 -9.53 -9.67 0.33
CA VAL A 53 -10.29 -10.08 -0.87
C VAL A 53 -10.38 -11.59 -0.92
N THR A 54 -11.57 -12.15 -0.70
CA THR A 54 -11.82 -13.59 -0.70
C THR A 54 -12.24 -14.11 -2.08
N ASP A 55 -12.00 -15.40 -2.32
CA ASP A 55 -12.39 -16.12 -3.53
C ASP A 55 -11.95 -15.42 -4.84
N ALA A 56 -10.78 -14.78 -4.82
CA ALA A 56 -10.08 -14.29 -5.99
C ALA A 56 -9.15 -15.37 -6.54
N THR A 57 -9.02 -15.41 -7.86
CA THR A 57 -8.17 -16.35 -8.57
C THR A 57 -6.79 -15.72 -8.80
N ILE A 58 -5.75 -16.38 -8.31
CA ILE A 58 -4.34 -15.97 -8.46
C ILE A 58 -3.63 -16.96 -9.36
N GLY A 59 -3.22 -16.53 -10.55
CA GLY A 59 -2.39 -17.33 -11.43
C GLY A 59 -0.93 -16.95 -11.25
N ILE A 60 -0.08 -17.86 -10.77
CA ILE A 60 1.37 -17.66 -10.70
C ILE A 60 2.00 -18.57 -11.75
N GLN A 61 2.98 -18.07 -12.50
CA GLN A 61 3.65 -18.88 -13.52
C GLN A 61 4.23 -20.16 -12.89
N ASP A 62 4.02 -21.30 -13.56
CA ASP A 62 4.50 -22.63 -13.13
C ASP A 62 3.92 -23.15 -11.80
N ILE A 63 2.86 -22.51 -11.29
CA ILE A 63 2.05 -22.98 -10.16
C ILE A 63 0.60 -23.14 -10.64
N GLU A 64 -0.10 -24.15 -10.12
CA GLU A 64 -1.55 -24.25 -10.34
C GLU A 64 -2.26 -23.00 -9.82
N SER A 65 -3.35 -22.61 -10.48
CA SER A 65 -4.15 -21.45 -10.07
C SER A 65 -4.62 -21.61 -8.62
N LEU A 66 -4.39 -20.58 -7.81
CA LEU A 66 -4.74 -20.54 -6.40
C LEU A 66 -6.00 -19.70 -6.19
N THR A 67 -6.69 -19.92 -5.08
CA THR A 67 -7.84 -19.13 -4.66
C THR A 67 -7.59 -18.54 -3.28
N THR A 68 -7.80 -17.23 -3.13
CA THR A 68 -7.63 -16.54 -1.85
C THR A 68 -8.66 -17.02 -0.83
N ASP A 69 -8.22 -17.31 0.39
CA ASP A 69 -9.09 -17.74 1.49
C ASP A 69 -9.85 -16.56 2.16
N MET A 70 -10.46 -16.80 3.32
CA MET A 70 -11.21 -15.79 4.09
C MET A 70 -10.32 -14.65 4.65
N GLU A 71 -9.01 -14.88 4.74
CA GLU A 71 -8.02 -13.86 5.12
C GLU A 71 -7.37 -13.22 3.88
N GLY A 72 -7.91 -13.49 2.69
CA GLY A 72 -7.44 -12.91 1.43
C GLY A 72 -6.07 -13.43 1.00
N LYS A 73 -5.63 -14.58 1.52
CA LYS A 73 -4.29 -15.12 1.25
C LYS A 73 -4.30 -16.37 0.39
N VAL A 74 -3.22 -16.56 -0.35
CA VAL A 74 -2.86 -17.83 -1.02
C VAL A 74 -1.53 -18.32 -0.48
N ARG A 75 -1.37 -19.64 -0.41
CA ARG A 75 -0.12 -20.30 0.00
C ARG A 75 0.36 -21.28 -1.05
N PHE A 76 1.67 -21.31 -1.25
CA PHE A 76 2.34 -22.19 -2.21
C PHE A 76 3.73 -22.55 -1.71
N GLU A 77 4.33 -23.58 -2.29
CA GLU A 77 5.68 -24.03 -1.93
C GLU A 77 6.71 -22.94 -2.20
N LYS A 78 7.77 -22.91 -1.37
CA LYS A 78 8.86 -21.95 -1.49
C LYS A 78 9.51 -21.98 -2.88
N LEU A 79 9.53 -20.83 -3.53
CA LEU A 79 10.21 -20.63 -4.81
C LEU A 79 11.68 -20.24 -4.62
N GLN A 80 12.47 -20.39 -5.70
CA GLN A 80 13.85 -19.89 -5.73
C GLN A 80 13.87 -18.36 -5.78
N ASP A 81 15.04 -17.76 -5.54
CA ASP A 81 15.22 -16.32 -5.70
C ASP A 81 14.96 -15.92 -7.16
N GLY A 82 14.13 -14.90 -7.37
CA GLY A 82 13.66 -14.53 -8.70
C GLY A 82 12.49 -13.56 -8.68
N VAL A 83 12.05 -13.19 -9.88
CA VAL A 83 10.90 -12.31 -10.10
C VAL A 83 9.80 -13.14 -10.74
N TYR A 84 8.63 -13.17 -10.11
CA TYR A 84 7.52 -14.03 -10.50
C TYR A 84 6.31 -13.18 -10.90
N PRO A 85 5.86 -13.23 -12.17
CA PRO A 85 4.62 -12.60 -12.56
C PRO A 85 3.43 -13.37 -11.99
N PHE A 86 2.38 -12.64 -11.64
CA PHE A 86 1.10 -13.22 -11.29
C PHE A 86 -0.06 -12.44 -11.92
N THR A 87 -1.18 -13.13 -12.08
CA THR A 87 -2.47 -12.57 -12.47
C THR A 87 -3.40 -12.55 -11.26
N PHE A 88 -4.17 -11.49 -11.12
CA PHE A 88 -5.27 -11.39 -10.16
C PHE A 88 -6.59 -11.27 -10.91
N SER A 89 -7.59 -12.07 -10.53
CA SER A 89 -8.95 -12.00 -11.08
C SER A 89 -10.02 -12.21 -10.03
N LYS A 90 -11.00 -11.29 -9.97
CA LYS A 90 -12.18 -11.37 -9.11
C LYS A 90 -13.31 -10.56 -9.72
N THR A 91 -14.52 -11.12 -9.79
CA THR A 91 -15.71 -10.37 -10.22
C THR A 91 -15.92 -9.15 -9.34
N GLY A 92 -16.16 -7.99 -9.97
CA GLY A 92 -16.31 -6.70 -9.26
C GLY A 92 -14.99 -5.96 -8.99
N PHE A 93 -13.85 -6.55 -9.35
CA PHE A 93 -12.53 -5.93 -9.27
C PHE A 93 -11.92 -5.74 -10.65
N ILE A 94 -10.96 -4.82 -10.72
CA ILE A 94 -10.09 -4.67 -11.88
C ILE A 94 -9.10 -5.83 -11.89
N SER A 95 -9.12 -6.66 -12.92
CA SER A 95 -8.08 -7.67 -13.13
C SER A 95 -6.73 -6.99 -13.36
N GLU A 96 -5.67 -7.49 -12.74
CA GLU A 96 -4.33 -6.95 -12.90
C GLU A 96 -3.27 -8.03 -13.11
N ASN A 97 -2.24 -7.67 -13.89
CA ASN A 97 -0.99 -8.40 -13.98
C ASN A 97 0.03 -7.65 -13.13
N ASN A 98 0.72 -8.36 -12.25
CA ASN A 98 1.74 -7.77 -11.39
C ASN A 98 2.83 -8.81 -11.12
N LYS A 99 3.78 -8.51 -10.23
CA LYS A 99 4.89 -9.39 -9.90
C LYS A 99 5.20 -9.34 -8.41
N PHE A 100 5.78 -10.42 -7.90
CA PHE A 100 6.46 -10.43 -6.60
C PHE A 100 7.90 -10.90 -6.78
N GLU A 101 8.75 -10.53 -5.83
CA GLU A 101 10.19 -10.83 -5.88
C GLU A 101 10.56 -11.68 -4.67
N VAL A 102 11.27 -12.78 -4.91
CA VAL A 102 11.86 -13.64 -3.89
C VAL A 102 13.33 -13.28 -3.79
N ILE A 103 13.77 -12.89 -2.60
CA ILE A 103 15.15 -12.47 -2.32
C ILE A 103 15.60 -13.12 -1.03
N ALA A 104 16.73 -13.81 -1.05
CA ALA A 104 17.28 -14.55 0.09
C ALA A 104 16.24 -15.52 0.70
N GLY A 105 15.44 -16.16 -0.15
CA GLY A 105 14.43 -17.13 0.24
C GLY A 105 13.15 -16.55 0.85
N THR A 106 12.97 -15.23 0.89
CA THR A 106 11.72 -14.59 1.38
C THR A 106 11.10 -13.71 0.32
N ILE A 107 9.79 -13.47 0.39
CA ILE A 107 9.11 -12.56 -0.53
C ILE A 107 9.36 -11.12 -0.07
N PHE A 108 9.96 -10.31 -0.93
CA PHE A 108 10.29 -8.91 -0.64
C PHE A 108 9.06 -8.06 -0.29
N ARG A 109 7.93 -8.32 -0.97
CA ARG A 109 6.59 -7.77 -0.69
C ARG A 109 5.53 -8.82 -1.02
N ASN A 110 4.80 -9.24 0.01
CA ASN A 110 3.77 -10.24 -0.14
C ASN A 110 2.33 -9.71 0.04
N ARG A 111 2.18 -8.44 0.39
CA ARG A 111 0.90 -7.74 0.52
C ARG A 111 0.63 -6.92 -0.74
N PHE A 112 -0.53 -7.15 -1.34
CA PHE A 112 -0.99 -6.49 -2.56
C PHE A 112 -2.38 -5.88 -2.34
N THR A 113 -2.57 -4.65 -2.77
CA THR A 113 -3.89 -4.02 -2.85
C THR A 113 -4.43 -4.11 -4.27
N VAL A 114 -5.73 -4.35 -4.39
CA VAL A 114 -6.43 -4.48 -5.66
C VAL A 114 -7.67 -3.60 -5.64
N SER A 115 -7.95 -2.96 -6.77
CA SER A 115 -9.08 -2.03 -6.85
C SER A 115 -10.37 -2.76 -7.25
N PRO A 116 -11.48 -2.52 -6.54
CA PRO A 116 -12.82 -2.65 -7.10
C PRO A 116 -12.94 -1.94 -8.45
N MET A 117 -13.92 -2.32 -9.26
CA MET A 117 -14.28 -1.55 -10.45
C MET A 117 -14.66 -0.12 -10.05
N ILE A 118 -14.16 0.85 -10.81
CA ILE A 118 -14.49 2.27 -10.67
C ILE A 118 -15.27 2.74 -11.90
N GLU A 119 -16.00 3.84 -11.76
CA GLU A 119 -16.75 4.44 -12.86
C GLU A 119 -15.82 4.84 -14.02
N MET A 120 -16.30 4.72 -15.26
CA MET A 120 -15.55 5.16 -16.44
C MET A 120 -15.25 6.66 -16.34
N GLY A 121 -14.06 7.09 -16.76
CA GLY A 121 -13.61 8.48 -16.59
C GLY A 121 -13.07 8.80 -15.19
N SER A 122 -13.29 7.93 -14.19
CA SER A 122 -12.66 8.07 -12.88
C SER A 122 -11.26 7.47 -12.85
N ILE A 123 -10.43 7.97 -11.93
CA ILE A 123 -9.16 7.35 -11.56
C ILE A 123 -9.17 6.97 -10.08
N ARG A 124 -8.39 5.93 -9.74
CA ARG A 124 -8.07 5.58 -8.36
C ARG A 124 -6.57 5.48 -8.19
N ILE A 125 -6.05 6.18 -7.20
CA ILE A 125 -4.63 6.22 -6.85
C ILE A 125 -4.47 5.50 -5.52
N VAL A 126 -3.60 4.50 -5.48
CA VAL A 126 -3.37 3.66 -4.29
C VAL A 126 -1.90 3.74 -3.90
N LEU A 127 -1.63 4.21 -2.69
CA LEU A 127 -0.32 4.25 -2.07
C LEU A 127 -0.18 3.08 -1.10
N ASP A 128 0.74 2.16 -1.37
CA ASP A 128 1.13 1.06 -0.49
C ASP A 128 2.54 1.26 0.05
N TRP A 129 2.78 0.91 1.32
CA TRP A 129 4.13 0.85 1.89
C TRP A 129 4.23 -0.29 2.91
N ASP A 130 5.46 -0.59 3.36
CA ASP A 130 5.72 -1.59 4.39
C ASP A 130 5.45 -1.02 5.80
N LYS A 131 5.82 -1.72 6.87
CA LYS A 131 5.61 -1.27 8.25
C LYS A 131 6.16 0.12 8.55
N ASN A 132 7.34 0.43 8.02
CA ASN A 132 8.11 1.61 8.38
C ASN A 132 8.28 2.48 7.14
N PRO A 133 8.11 3.81 7.23
CA PRO A 133 7.61 4.54 8.39
C PRO A 133 6.14 4.19 8.68
N ASP A 134 5.69 4.55 9.87
CA ASP A 134 4.32 4.26 10.30
C ASP A 134 3.30 5.02 9.44
N ASP A 135 3.64 6.24 9.02
CA ASP A 135 2.69 7.14 8.36
C ASP A 135 3.29 7.78 7.10
N LEU A 136 2.73 7.41 5.95
CA LEU A 136 2.95 8.05 4.66
C LEU A 136 1.62 8.64 4.17
N ASP A 137 1.58 9.96 3.97
CA ASP A 137 0.40 10.66 3.48
C ASP A 137 0.41 10.74 1.94
N ALA A 138 -0.70 10.37 1.31
CA ALA A 138 -1.02 10.64 -0.08
C ALA A 138 -1.60 12.05 -0.23
N HIS A 139 -1.05 12.80 -1.18
CA HIS A 139 -1.53 14.13 -1.53
C HIS A 139 -1.87 14.21 -3.01
N PHE A 140 -3.08 14.69 -3.29
CA PHE A 140 -3.55 14.96 -4.64
C PHE A 140 -4.01 16.41 -4.76
N VAL A 141 -3.33 17.20 -5.57
CA VAL A 141 -3.60 18.63 -5.75
C VAL A 141 -4.17 18.85 -7.14
N LYS A 142 -5.27 19.60 -7.23
CA LYS A 142 -5.73 20.25 -8.46
C LYS A 142 -5.35 21.72 -8.37
N GLU A 143 -4.44 22.17 -9.24
CA GLU A 143 -3.84 23.49 -9.16
C GLU A 143 -4.90 24.60 -9.16
N GLY A 144 -4.83 25.47 -8.14
CA GLY A 144 -5.77 26.59 -7.97
C GLY A 144 -7.17 26.22 -7.46
N ASP A 145 -7.43 24.96 -7.09
CA ASP A 145 -8.77 24.49 -6.69
C ASP A 145 -8.76 23.76 -5.34
N TYR A 146 -8.29 22.50 -5.30
CA TYR A 146 -8.32 21.69 -4.09
C TYR A 146 -7.02 20.93 -3.83
N HIS A 147 -6.85 20.56 -2.56
CA HIS A 147 -5.79 19.68 -2.08
C HIS A 147 -6.39 18.58 -1.23
N ILE A 148 -6.41 17.36 -1.78
CA ILE A 148 -6.86 16.16 -1.09
C ILE A 148 -5.71 15.51 -0.33
N SER A 149 -5.88 15.35 0.97
CA SER A 149 -5.01 14.57 1.85
C SER A 149 -5.64 14.41 3.23
N PHE A 150 -5.05 13.59 4.09
CA PHE A 150 -5.56 13.38 5.45
C PHE A 150 -5.71 14.70 6.24
N ARG A 151 -4.73 15.61 6.11
CA ARG A 151 -4.63 16.86 6.89
C ARG A 151 -5.33 18.07 6.27
N GLU A 152 -5.61 18.01 4.97
CA GLU A 152 -6.25 19.10 4.23
C GLU A 152 -7.74 18.76 4.03
N LYS A 153 -8.22 18.69 2.79
CA LYS A 153 -9.57 18.23 2.51
C LYS A 153 -9.57 16.72 2.26
N LYS A 154 -10.46 15.99 2.93
CA LYS A 154 -10.70 14.57 2.58
C LYS A 154 -11.65 14.40 1.39
N THR A 155 -12.42 15.43 1.08
CA THR A 155 -13.36 15.45 -0.03
C THR A 155 -13.36 16.84 -0.65
N ALA A 156 -13.27 16.93 -1.97
CA ALA A 156 -13.43 18.18 -2.70
C ALA A 156 -14.86 18.72 -2.50
N ASP A 157 -15.05 20.05 -2.58
CA ASP A 157 -16.34 20.68 -2.27
C ASP A 157 -17.46 20.24 -3.25
N ASP A 158 -17.08 19.88 -4.48
CA ASP A 158 -17.96 19.33 -5.52
C ASP A 158 -18.07 17.80 -5.47
N GLY A 159 -17.35 17.14 -4.56
CA GLY A 159 -17.29 15.68 -4.44
C GLY A 159 -16.49 14.99 -5.55
N SER A 160 -15.72 15.74 -6.35
CA SER A 160 -14.92 15.20 -7.46
C SER A 160 -13.71 14.39 -7.01
N ALA A 161 -13.17 14.62 -5.82
CA ALA A 161 -12.03 13.87 -5.29
C ALA A 161 -12.23 13.51 -3.82
N ILE A 162 -11.90 12.27 -3.45
CA ILE A 162 -12.14 11.71 -2.12
C ILE A 162 -10.91 10.90 -1.69
N LEU A 163 -10.45 11.10 -0.45
CA LEU A 163 -9.57 10.17 0.24
C LEU A 163 -10.43 9.05 0.84
N ASP A 164 -10.61 7.96 0.09
CA ASP A 164 -11.48 6.85 0.45
C ASP A 164 -10.98 6.13 1.71
N ARG A 165 -9.66 5.99 1.80
CA ARG A 165 -8.99 5.29 2.89
C ARG A 165 -7.70 6.00 3.28
N ASP A 166 -7.51 6.08 4.59
CA ASP A 166 -6.39 6.72 5.29
C ASP A 166 -5.78 5.68 6.26
N ASP A 167 -4.47 5.46 6.23
CA ASP A 167 -3.76 4.54 7.13
C ASP A 167 -2.57 5.23 7.79
N ARG A 168 -2.58 5.34 9.12
CA ARG A 168 -1.53 6.08 9.85
C ARG A 168 -0.61 5.19 10.68
N ASP A 169 -0.77 3.87 10.54
CA ASP A 169 -0.23 2.89 11.47
C ASP A 169 0.64 1.81 10.77
N GLY A 170 1.16 2.11 9.58
CA GLY A 170 2.03 1.30 8.75
C GLY A 170 1.25 0.41 7.77
N TYR A 171 1.92 -0.17 6.77
CA TYR A 171 1.35 -1.12 5.81
C TYR A 171 0.31 -0.58 4.80
N GLY A 172 -0.04 0.71 4.85
CA GLY A 172 -1.04 1.30 3.97
C GLY A 172 -2.35 0.47 3.86
N PRO A 173 -3.09 0.61 2.76
CA PRO A 173 -2.94 1.65 1.74
C PRO A 173 -3.55 2.99 2.15
N GLU A 174 -3.09 4.07 1.54
CA GLU A 174 -3.95 5.24 1.32
C GLU A 174 -4.51 5.22 -0.09
N THR A 175 -5.80 5.53 -0.22
CA THR A 175 -6.51 5.43 -1.49
C THR A 175 -7.29 6.72 -1.75
N ILE A 176 -7.05 7.30 -2.93
CA ILE A 176 -7.78 8.47 -3.42
C ILE A 176 -8.53 8.07 -4.69
N THR A 177 -9.84 8.32 -4.73
CA THR A 177 -10.66 8.22 -5.95
C THR A 177 -11.00 9.62 -6.43
N VAL A 178 -10.80 9.87 -7.73
CA VAL A 178 -11.12 11.12 -8.40
C VAL A 178 -12.09 10.82 -9.53
N LYS A 179 -13.27 11.43 -9.47
CA LYS A 179 -14.29 11.45 -10.51
C LYS A 179 -13.93 12.51 -11.54
N ASP A 180 -14.05 12.16 -12.81
CA ASP A 180 -13.92 13.07 -13.95
C ASP A 180 -12.70 14.00 -13.90
N ILE A 181 -11.57 13.53 -14.43
CA ILE A 181 -10.39 14.37 -14.61
C ILE A 181 -10.68 15.50 -15.62
N ASP A 182 -10.67 16.75 -15.15
CA ASP A 182 -10.71 17.92 -16.03
C ASP A 182 -9.42 17.99 -16.85
N GLU A 183 -9.51 17.70 -18.15
CA GLU A 183 -8.38 17.73 -19.08
C GLU A 183 -7.71 19.11 -19.19
N LYS A 184 -8.35 20.20 -18.75
CA LYS A 184 -7.77 21.56 -18.78
C LYS A 184 -7.06 21.93 -17.48
N ALA A 185 -7.23 21.13 -16.44
CA ALA A 185 -6.58 21.34 -15.16
C ALA A 185 -5.23 20.61 -15.09
N GLU A 186 -4.38 21.09 -14.20
CA GLU A 186 -3.13 20.45 -13.84
C GLU A 186 -3.29 19.81 -12.46
N TYR A 187 -2.86 18.56 -12.34
CA TYR A 187 -2.88 17.83 -11.09
C TYR A 187 -1.50 17.34 -10.72
N THR A 188 -1.20 17.32 -9.42
CA THR A 188 0.05 16.77 -8.89
C THR A 188 -0.27 15.73 -7.82
N PHE A 189 0.29 14.53 -7.96
CA PHE A 189 0.27 13.50 -6.92
C PHE A 189 1.65 13.32 -6.30
N TYR A 190 1.71 13.38 -4.97
CA TYR A 190 2.94 13.16 -4.23
C TYR A 190 2.69 12.47 -2.89
N VAL A 191 3.74 11.85 -2.36
CA VAL A 191 3.75 11.12 -1.10
C VAL A 191 4.64 11.85 -0.10
N LYS A 192 4.15 12.04 1.11
CA LYS A 192 4.89 12.66 2.20
C LYS A 192 5.16 11.66 3.31
N ASP A 193 6.42 11.55 3.75
CA ASP A 193 6.81 10.77 4.94
C ASP A 193 6.47 11.59 6.19
N PHE A 194 5.24 11.43 6.67
CA PHE A 194 4.72 12.19 7.80
C PHE A 194 5.50 11.89 9.09
N SER A 195 5.78 10.60 9.31
CA SER A 195 6.57 10.13 10.46
C SER A 195 7.95 10.78 10.56
N ASN A 196 8.55 11.19 9.43
CA ASN A 196 9.86 11.83 9.39
C ASN A 196 9.84 13.23 8.75
N LYS A 197 8.72 13.96 8.86
CA LYS A 197 8.54 15.29 8.28
C LYS A 197 9.61 16.33 8.67
N ASP A 198 10.16 16.22 9.89
CA ASP A 198 11.15 17.17 10.41
C ASP A 198 12.61 16.71 10.15
N ARG A 199 12.81 15.64 9.37
CA ARG A 199 14.12 15.03 9.10
C ARG A 199 14.53 15.20 7.63
N ASN A 200 14.91 16.42 7.28
CA ASN A 200 15.43 16.74 5.95
C ASN A 200 16.69 15.89 5.68
N ASN A 201 16.71 15.13 4.58
CA ASN A 201 17.72 14.12 4.20
C ASN A 201 17.62 12.74 4.87
N SER A 202 16.49 12.42 5.49
CA SER A 202 16.17 11.04 5.90
C SER A 202 16.16 10.08 4.70
N LYS A 203 16.47 8.80 4.95
CA LYS A 203 16.27 7.72 3.96
C LYS A 203 15.03 6.88 4.26
N GLN A 204 14.25 7.23 5.30
CA GLN A 204 13.13 6.41 5.77
C GLN A 204 12.05 6.26 4.70
N LEU A 205 11.70 7.34 3.98
CA LEU A 205 10.83 7.27 2.81
C LEU A 205 11.33 6.23 1.79
N SER A 206 12.59 6.28 1.35
CA SER A 206 13.11 5.29 0.39
C SER A 206 13.20 3.86 0.92
N LYS A 207 13.18 3.67 2.24
CA LYS A 207 13.16 2.35 2.90
C LYS A 207 11.75 1.81 3.12
N SER A 208 10.73 2.63 2.85
CA SER A 208 9.34 2.24 3.06
C SER A 208 8.82 1.22 2.07
N LYS A 209 9.57 1.02 0.97
CA LYS A 209 9.08 0.30 -0.20
C LYS A 209 7.76 0.91 -0.70
N ALA A 210 7.62 2.24 -0.64
CA ALA A 210 6.44 2.91 -1.19
C ALA A 210 6.20 2.49 -2.65
N MET A 211 4.96 2.19 -2.96
CA MET A 211 4.50 1.86 -4.30
C MET A 211 3.20 2.62 -4.55
N VAL A 212 3.08 3.21 -5.72
CA VAL A 212 1.88 3.92 -6.14
C VAL A 212 1.32 3.24 -7.37
N LYS A 213 0.07 2.84 -7.29
CA LYS A 213 -0.70 2.32 -8.42
C LYS A 213 -1.71 3.37 -8.85
N ILE A 214 -1.93 3.50 -10.15
CA ILE A 214 -3.04 4.28 -10.69
C ILE A 214 -3.91 3.41 -11.59
N TYR A 215 -5.20 3.37 -11.28
CA TYR A 215 -6.25 2.68 -12.03
C TYR A 215 -7.11 3.71 -12.74
N GLY A 216 -7.62 3.33 -13.91
CA GLY A 216 -8.52 4.14 -14.73
C GLY A 216 -8.92 3.37 -15.98
N GLU A 217 -10.05 3.73 -16.59
CA GLU A 217 -10.55 3.06 -17.80
C GLU A 217 -10.66 1.52 -17.63
N GLY A 218 -11.06 1.07 -16.43
CA GLY A 218 -11.25 -0.34 -16.10
C GLY A 218 -9.96 -1.18 -16.04
N LYS A 219 -8.78 -0.55 -15.95
CA LYS A 219 -7.48 -1.25 -15.91
C LYS A 219 -6.48 -0.58 -14.95
N LEU A 220 -5.44 -1.33 -14.59
CA LEU A 220 -4.24 -0.77 -13.97
C LEU A 220 -3.42 -0.03 -15.05
N LEU A 221 -3.27 1.28 -14.90
CA LEU A 221 -2.61 2.16 -15.87
C LEU A 221 -1.10 2.20 -15.66
N ASN A 222 -0.63 2.29 -14.42
CA ASN A 222 0.78 2.30 -14.09
C ASN A 222 1.07 1.88 -12.64
N ILE A 223 2.31 1.47 -12.39
CA ILE A 223 2.89 1.23 -11.06
C ILE A 223 4.21 2.00 -10.98
N TRP A 224 4.36 2.83 -9.95
CA TRP A 224 5.65 3.38 -9.54
C TRP A 224 6.10 2.72 -8.26
N GLN A 225 7.37 2.33 -8.20
CA GLN A 225 7.99 1.81 -6.98
C GLN A 225 9.15 2.71 -6.62
N LEU A 226 9.12 3.25 -5.41
CA LEU A 226 10.15 4.16 -4.94
C LEU A 226 11.50 3.42 -4.84
N SER A 227 12.50 3.97 -5.53
CA SER A 227 13.86 3.44 -5.50
C SER A 227 14.50 3.61 -4.12
N GLU A 228 15.24 2.59 -3.68
CA GLU A 228 15.93 2.63 -2.39
C GLU A 228 17.05 3.70 -2.34
N LYS A 229 17.46 4.06 -1.12
CA LYS A 229 18.62 4.89 -0.79
C LYS A 229 18.52 6.38 -1.16
N GLN A 230 17.37 6.82 -1.69
CA GLN A 230 17.05 8.23 -1.90
C GLN A 230 16.99 8.99 -0.57
N LYS A 231 17.41 10.25 -0.58
CA LYS A 231 17.37 11.13 0.59
C LYS A 231 16.27 12.16 0.40
N GLY A 232 15.35 12.21 1.35
CA GLY A 232 14.20 13.10 1.30
C GLY A 232 13.04 12.52 2.09
N ASN A 233 12.03 13.34 2.29
CA ASN A 233 10.78 12.99 2.96
C ASN A 233 9.56 13.36 2.10
N ASN A 234 9.76 13.81 0.86
CA ASN A 234 8.72 14.01 -0.14
C ASN A 234 9.06 13.24 -1.42
N TRP A 235 8.08 12.59 -2.04
CA TRP A 235 8.22 11.93 -3.34
C TRP A 235 7.10 12.38 -4.28
N GLN A 236 7.44 13.21 -5.26
CA GLN A 236 6.52 13.58 -6.33
C GLN A 236 6.51 12.48 -7.37
N VAL A 237 5.35 11.83 -7.54
CA VAL A 237 5.26 10.60 -8.32
C VAL A 237 4.91 10.90 -9.76
N PHE A 238 3.84 11.67 -9.97
CA PHE A 238 3.37 12.05 -11.30
C PHE A 238 2.56 13.33 -11.25
N GLN A 239 2.37 13.91 -12.43
CA GLN A 239 1.39 14.94 -12.71
C GLN A 239 0.35 14.44 -13.71
N ILE A 240 -0.82 15.07 -13.75
CA ILE A 240 -1.77 14.94 -14.85
C ILE A 240 -1.83 16.28 -15.56
N LEU A 241 -1.35 16.30 -16.80
CA LEU A 241 -1.28 17.48 -17.65
C LEU A 241 -2.04 17.21 -18.93
N ASN A 242 -3.01 18.07 -19.28
CA ASN A 242 -3.83 17.87 -20.48
C ASN A 242 -4.50 16.48 -20.53
N GLY A 243 -5.02 16.01 -19.37
CA GLY A 243 -5.60 14.67 -19.20
C GLY A 243 -4.61 13.50 -19.26
N LYS A 244 -3.30 13.75 -19.37
CA LYS A 244 -2.27 12.70 -19.49
C LYS A 244 -1.44 12.59 -18.24
N ILE A 245 -1.23 11.36 -17.79
CA ILE A 245 -0.30 11.02 -16.71
C ILE A 245 1.13 11.24 -17.20
N VAL A 246 1.85 12.16 -16.55
CA VAL A 246 3.25 12.49 -16.81
C VAL A 246 4.07 12.10 -15.57
N PRO A 247 4.91 11.05 -15.65
CA PRO A 247 5.77 10.65 -14.54
C PRO A 247 6.73 11.78 -14.12
N THR A 248 6.90 11.98 -12.81
CA THR A 248 7.94 12.85 -12.24
C THR A 248 9.03 12.01 -11.58
N ASP A 249 8.64 11.10 -10.67
CA ASP A 249 9.53 10.22 -9.90
C ASP A 249 10.73 10.93 -9.22
N GLU A 250 10.43 12.01 -8.49
CA GLU A 250 11.45 12.86 -7.85
C GLU A 250 11.33 12.84 -6.32
N VAL A 251 12.45 12.62 -5.63
CA VAL A 251 12.54 12.68 -4.16
C VAL A 251 13.17 13.99 -3.72
N SER A 252 12.51 14.68 -2.81
CA SER A 252 12.92 15.96 -2.25
C SER A 252 12.64 16.05 -0.74
N ASN A 253 12.95 17.18 -0.12
CA ASN A 253 12.52 17.46 1.25
C ASN A 253 11.16 18.18 1.26
N TYR A 254 10.47 18.20 2.39
CA TYR A 254 9.28 19.05 2.57
C TYR A 254 9.64 20.51 2.26
N ASN A 255 8.74 21.17 1.53
CA ASN A 255 8.69 22.62 1.41
C ASN A 255 7.85 23.20 2.55
#